data_AF-A0A9X4KCL6-F1
#
_entry.id   AF-A0A9X4KCL6-F1
#
_cell.length_a   1.000
_cell.length_b   1.000
_cell.length_c   1.000
_cell.angle_alpha   90.00
_cell.angle_beta   90.00
_cell.angle_gamma   90.00
#
_symmetry.space_group_name_H-M   'P 1'
#
loop_
_entity.id
_entity.type
_entity.pdbx_description
1 polymer ?
#
loop_
_entity_poly.entity_id
_entity_poly.type
_entity_poly.pdbx_seq_one_letter_code
_entity_poly.pdbx_strand_id
1 'polypeptide(L)'
;MADEEASCFVASADLHVDSPLTRSGAVLVDTPGADSINARHTGVAFEYIKNADAVLFVTYYNHAFTEADRSFLHQLGSVKDAFELDKMFFVLNAADLASSAEELAGVAAHVESQLLKHGIRQPRIFPVSSLLGLEAELAGDAAGRRNSGLADFEAAFRRFAGEELGSLALASARKQLDRIGARIDGLLGSASEDAASRQASASAMLGAAEALREAWSAGPPEAAIQPLVEELGEQLYHMRRRVQYRFGEHFMTAFHPSVLQDDGRDLRKLIVSCWLDLKRGVGEDLQQELRSAGLRMETALGRLIGRQVEDGIARAGLGGFETEPPAAPSLGLPVPEPFGSGPDWDGRKLWQAFRSPKHFFEREGSAALKNEAEAVLFQAADTWLAGIRQAWAERLAAAFEGELQAVAVRLSSELAAYADGVRRALETPGLEVALRRLQSDWQHLKSGV
;
A
#
# COMPACT_ATOMS: atom_id res chain seq x y z
N MET A 1 -8.88 -14.32 30.73
CA MET A 1 -8.35 -15.06 29.57
C MET A 1 -9.53 -15.77 28.94
N ALA A 2 -10.24 -15.07 28.06
CA ALA A 2 -11.15 -15.74 27.15
C ALA A 2 -10.31 -16.47 26.10
N ASP A 3 -10.86 -17.55 25.59
CA ASP A 3 -10.22 -18.64 24.84
C ASP A 3 -9.49 -18.16 23.56
N GLU A 4 -8.20 -17.85 23.65
CA GLU A 4 -7.35 -17.47 22.50
C GLU A 4 -7.29 -18.57 21.41
N GLU A 5 -7.57 -19.83 21.76
CA GLU A 5 -7.60 -20.93 20.81
C GLU A 5 -8.71 -20.78 19.76
N ALA A 6 -9.88 -20.23 20.12
CA ALA A 6 -10.98 -20.05 19.19
C ALA A 6 -10.76 -18.85 18.23
N SER A 7 -10.09 -17.80 18.72
CA SER A 7 -9.81 -16.59 17.92
C SER A 7 -8.83 -16.86 16.77
N CYS A 8 -7.95 -17.86 16.90
CA CYS A 8 -7.00 -18.25 15.86
C CYS A 8 -7.64 -18.85 14.60
N PHE A 9 -8.91 -19.27 14.67
CA PHE A 9 -9.64 -19.86 13.54
C PHE A 9 -10.59 -18.89 12.82
N VAL A 10 -10.78 -17.68 13.36
CA VAL A 10 -11.67 -16.66 12.77
C VAL A 10 -10.82 -15.72 11.92
N ALA A 11 -11.08 -15.70 10.60
CA ALA A 11 -10.35 -14.83 9.67
C ALA A 11 -10.82 -13.36 9.73
N SER A 12 -12.11 -13.13 9.98
CA SER A 12 -12.71 -11.80 10.13
C SER A 12 -13.99 -11.87 10.97
N ALA A 13 -14.34 -10.75 11.61
CA ALA A 13 -15.61 -10.59 12.31
C ALA A 13 -16.18 -9.19 12.03
N ASP A 14 -17.40 -9.14 11.50
CA ASP A 14 -18.08 -7.89 11.18
C ASP A 14 -19.04 -7.50 12.31
N LEU A 15 -18.79 -6.36 12.94
CA LEU A 15 -19.63 -5.82 14.01
C LEU A 15 -20.39 -4.58 13.52
N HIS A 16 -21.73 -4.66 13.55
CA HIS A 16 -22.59 -3.52 13.22
C HIS A 16 -23.02 -2.80 14.49
N VAL A 17 -22.48 -1.60 14.72
CA VAL A 17 -22.81 -0.72 15.85
C VAL A 17 -23.47 0.56 15.33
N ASP A 18 -24.58 0.96 15.96
CA ASP A 18 -25.19 2.26 15.69
C ASP A 18 -24.49 3.35 16.51
N SER A 19 -23.79 4.26 15.83
CA SER A 19 -23.03 5.35 16.43
C SER A 19 -22.99 6.56 15.50
N PRO A 20 -22.67 7.78 15.99
CA PRO A 20 -22.49 8.94 15.13
C PRO A 20 -21.47 8.71 14.00
N LEU A 21 -20.41 7.93 14.27
CA LEU A 21 -19.35 7.62 13.31
C LEU A 21 -19.82 6.65 12.22
N THR A 22 -20.53 5.59 12.59
CA THR A 22 -21.05 4.62 11.60
C THR A 22 -22.20 5.21 10.77
N ARG A 23 -22.97 6.14 11.33
CA ARG A 23 -24.01 6.89 10.57
C ARG A 23 -23.44 7.84 9.52
N SER A 24 -22.19 8.29 9.66
CA SER A 24 -21.51 9.07 8.61
C SER A 24 -20.94 8.19 7.50
N GLY A 25 -21.15 6.87 7.54
CA GLY A 25 -20.63 5.91 6.56
C GLY A 25 -19.20 5.44 6.85
N ALA A 26 -18.63 5.77 8.01
CA ALA A 26 -17.29 5.33 8.38
C ALA A 26 -17.30 3.86 8.85
N VAL A 27 -16.24 3.13 8.49
CA VAL A 27 -15.97 1.75 8.95
C VAL A 27 -14.64 1.76 9.69
N LEU A 28 -14.62 1.20 10.90
CA LEU A 28 -13.39 0.98 11.65
C LEU A 28 -12.98 -0.47 11.48
N VAL A 29 -11.73 -0.68 11.08
CA VAL A 29 -11.13 -2.00 10.98
C VAL A 29 -10.06 -2.10 12.04
N ASP A 30 -10.27 -3.01 12.99
CA ASP A 30 -9.20 -3.42 13.91
C ASP A 30 -8.40 -4.54 13.25
N THR A 31 -7.08 -4.38 13.20
CA THR A 31 -6.17 -5.33 12.54
C THR A 31 -5.37 -6.06 13.60
N PRO A 32 -5.10 -7.37 13.45
CA PRO A 32 -4.28 -8.09 14.41
C PRO A 32 -2.94 -7.37 14.65
N GLY A 33 -2.52 -7.26 15.92
CA GLY A 33 -1.41 -6.39 16.32
C GLY A 33 -0.11 -6.62 15.54
N ALA A 34 0.65 -5.53 15.36
CA ALA A 34 1.96 -5.55 14.71
C ALA A 34 3.00 -6.41 15.47
N ASP A 35 2.81 -6.62 16.78
CA ASP A 35 3.63 -7.50 17.64
C ASP A 35 3.37 -9.00 17.44
N SER A 36 2.47 -9.38 16.54
CA SER A 36 2.15 -10.79 16.34
C SER A 36 3.28 -11.50 15.59
N ILE A 37 3.78 -12.58 16.21
CA ILE A 37 4.86 -13.48 15.74
C ILE A 37 4.59 -14.09 14.34
N ASN A 38 3.40 -13.86 13.76
CA ASN A 38 2.96 -14.52 12.54
C ASN A 38 2.97 -13.55 11.35
N ALA A 39 3.80 -13.83 10.35
CA ALA A 39 3.91 -13.06 9.11
C ALA A 39 2.56 -12.87 8.35
N ARG A 40 1.54 -13.68 8.66
CA ARG A 40 0.16 -13.54 8.16
C ARG A 40 -0.53 -12.27 8.67
N HIS A 41 -0.33 -11.91 9.94
CA HIS A 41 -1.00 -10.77 10.56
C HIS A 41 -0.47 -9.43 10.03
N THR A 42 0.86 -9.32 9.83
CA THR A 42 1.49 -8.15 9.19
C THR A 42 1.02 -7.96 7.74
N GLY A 43 0.78 -9.06 7.02
CA GLY A 43 0.25 -9.02 5.65
C GLY A 43 -1.18 -8.47 5.58
N VAL A 44 -2.06 -8.93 6.48
CA VAL A 44 -3.45 -8.46 6.56
C VAL A 44 -3.51 -6.97 6.92
N ALA A 45 -2.73 -6.53 7.92
CA ALA A 45 -2.67 -5.12 8.31
C ALA A 45 -2.22 -4.21 7.14
N PHE A 46 -1.26 -4.67 6.34
CA PHE A 46 -0.76 -3.91 5.19
C PHE A 46 -1.80 -3.74 4.08
N GLU A 47 -2.59 -4.78 3.78
CA GLU A 47 -3.68 -4.71 2.79
C GLU A 47 -4.80 -3.75 3.22
N TYR A 48 -5.17 -3.75 4.51
CA TYR A 48 -6.14 -2.79 5.02
C TYR A 48 -5.61 -1.35 4.96
N ILE A 49 -4.34 -1.14 5.31
CA ILE A 49 -3.71 0.18 5.27
C ILE A 49 -3.67 0.74 3.84
N LYS A 50 -3.31 -0.08 2.85
CA LYS A 50 -3.28 0.31 1.44
C LYS A 50 -4.59 0.97 1.00
N ASN A 51 -5.72 0.38 1.40
CA ASN A 51 -7.05 0.81 1.00
C ASN A 51 -7.74 1.76 1.99
N ALA A 52 -7.12 2.05 3.14
CA ALA A 52 -7.71 2.91 4.16
C ALA A 52 -7.60 4.39 3.79
N ASP A 53 -8.67 5.16 4.02
CA ASP A 53 -8.67 6.62 3.89
C ASP A 53 -7.91 7.30 5.04
N ALA A 54 -7.84 6.66 6.21
CA ALA A 54 -7.10 7.12 7.37
C ALA A 54 -6.54 5.92 8.15
N VAL A 55 -5.34 6.07 8.73
CA VAL A 55 -4.70 5.00 9.50
C VAL A 55 -4.39 5.50 10.90
N LEU A 56 -4.90 4.80 11.92
CA LEU A 56 -4.57 5.06 13.32
C LEU A 56 -3.50 4.06 13.78
N PHE A 57 -2.26 4.53 13.91
CA PHE A 57 -1.17 3.74 14.47
C PHE A 57 -1.12 3.94 15.98
N VAL A 58 -1.64 2.98 16.74
CA VAL A 58 -1.70 3.03 18.21
C VAL A 58 -0.49 2.33 18.80
N THR A 59 0.31 3.04 19.59
CA THR A 59 1.44 2.46 20.35
C THR A 59 1.34 2.85 21.82
N TYR A 60 1.89 2.01 22.70
CA TYR A 60 1.76 2.15 24.15
C TYR A 60 2.87 3.04 24.71
N TYR A 61 2.55 3.97 25.61
CA TYR A 61 3.49 4.96 26.16
C TYR A 61 4.84 4.36 26.63
N ASN A 62 4.81 3.34 27.49
CA ASN A 62 6.01 2.71 28.05
C ASN A 62 6.85 1.92 27.04
N HIS A 63 6.24 1.53 25.92
CA HIS A 63 6.86 0.73 24.87
C HIS A 63 6.75 1.43 23.52
N ALA A 64 6.74 2.76 23.53
CA ALA A 64 6.65 3.51 22.31
C ALA A 64 7.85 3.12 21.43
N PHE A 65 7.56 2.60 20.23
CA PHE A 65 8.56 2.25 19.23
C PHE A 65 9.38 0.97 19.52
N THR A 66 8.68 -0.15 19.75
CA THR A 66 9.26 -1.51 19.83
C THR A 66 10.02 -1.89 18.55
N GLU A 67 10.78 -3.00 18.57
CA GLU A 67 11.45 -3.51 17.35
C GLU A 67 10.44 -3.89 16.25
N ALA A 68 9.29 -4.44 16.63
CA ALA A 68 8.19 -4.73 15.71
C ALA A 68 7.60 -3.43 15.11
N ASP A 69 7.35 -2.41 15.93
CA ASP A 69 6.89 -1.09 15.47
C ASP A 69 7.88 -0.48 14.47
N ARG A 70 9.18 -0.53 14.78
CA ARG A 70 10.25 0.00 13.89
C ARG A 70 10.27 -0.70 12.56
N SER A 71 10.19 -2.03 12.58
CA SER A 71 10.15 -2.84 11.38
C SER A 71 8.94 -2.43 10.54
N PHE A 72 7.74 -2.44 11.13
CA PHE A 72 6.53 -2.06 10.44
C PHE A 72 6.57 -0.64 9.84
N LEU A 73 7.06 0.34 10.59
CA LEU A 73 7.16 1.73 10.12
C LEU A 73 8.23 1.92 9.05
N HIS A 74 9.33 1.17 9.11
CA HIS A 74 10.30 1.10 8.02
C HIS A 74 9.65 0.58 6.73
N GLN A 75 8.78 -0.44 6.83
CA GLN A 75 8.04 -0.97 5.68
C GLN A 75 7.18 0.13 5.04
N LEU A 76 6.37 0.83 5.84
CA LEU A 76 5.52 1.92 5.37
C LEU A 76 6.32 3.09 4.79
N GLY A 77 7.41 3.49 5.44
CA GLY A 77 8.29 4.54 4.94
C GLY A 77 8.94 4.21 3.59
N SER A 78 9.25 2.92 3.36
CA SER A 78 9.87 2.45 2.12
C SER A 78 8.91 2.45 0.91
N VAL A 79 7.60 2.55 1.15
CA VAL A 79 6.57 2.62 0.10
C VAL A 79 5.98 4.03 -0.08
N LYS A 80 6.68 5.07 0.38
CA LYS A 80 6.21 6.47 0.32
C LYS A 80 5.72 6.95 -1.06
N ASP A 81 6.28 6.45 -2.15
CA ASP A 81 5.85 6.85 -3.51
C ASP A 81 4.55 6.15 -3.96
N ALA A 82 4.12 5.12 -3.24
CA ALA A 82 2.91 4.36 -3.47
C ALA A 82 1.88 4.50 -2.33
N PHE A 83 2.30 5.05 -1.19
CA PHE A 83 1.48 5.22 0.00
C PHE A 83 1.58 6.66 0.51
N GLU A 84 0.44 7.35 0.51
CA GLU A 84 0.33 8.70 1.06
C GLU A 84 0.42 8.64 2.60
N LEU A 85 1.59 8.98 3.15
CA LEU A 85 1.86 8.93 4.60
C LEU A 85 1.14 10.03 5.41
N ASP A 86 0.57 11.02 4.74
CA ASP A 86 -0.15 12.16 5.30
C ASP A 86 -1.51 11.78 5.94
N LYS A 87 -2.06 10.61 5.60
CA LYS A 87 -3.26 10.02 6.22
C LYS A 87 -3.02 9.22 7.51
N MET A 88 -1.78 9.18 8.02
CA MET A 88 -1.43 8.46 9.25
C MET A 88 -1.53 9.33 10.51
N PHE A 89 -2.14 8.78 11.56
CA PHE A 89 -2.26 9.36 12.89
C PHE A 89 -1.56 8.45 13.90
N PHE A 90 -0.58 8.97 14.62
CA PHE A 90 0.18 8.25 15.64
C PHE A 90 -0.44 8.53 17.01
N VAL A 91 -1.04 7.51 17.62
CA VAL A 91 -1.73 7.61 18.90
C VAL A 91 -0.85 6.99 19.97
N LEU A 92 -0.26 7.83 20.83
CA LEU A 92 0.53 7.41 21.98
C LEU A 92 -0.42 7.17 23.15
N ASN A 93 -0.91 5.94 23.28
CA ASN A 93 -1.90 5.59 24.30
C ASN A 93 -1.26 5.37 25.68
N ALA A 94 -2.07 5.47 26.73
CA ALA A 94 -1.66 5.42 28.14
C ALA A 94 -0.77 6.60 28.58
N ALA A 95 -1.03 7.79 28.04
CA ALA A 95 -0.34 9.02 28.41
C ALA A 95 -0.52 9.41 29.90
N ASP A 96 -1.53 8.87 30.57
CA ASP A 96 -1.75 9.03 32.02
C ASP A 96 -0.63 8.41 32.89
N LEU A 97 0.18 7.51 32.32
CA LEU A 97 1.33 6.93 33.00
C LEU A 97 2.52 7.88 33.09
N ALA A 98 2.53 8.98 32.34
CA ALA A 98 3.59 9.97 32.41
C ALA A 98 3.59 10.65 33.77
N SER A 99 4.76 10.73 34.42
CA SER A 99 4.89 11.39 35.72
C SER A 99 4.76 12.91 35.63
N SER A 100 4.93 13.49 34.43
CA SER A 100 4.80 14.91 34.15
C SER A 100 4.54 15.19 32.67
N ALA A 101 4.07 16.40 32.37
CA ALA A 101 3.91 16.89 31.00
C ALA A 101 5.26 16.99 30.24
N GLU A 102 6.36 17.25 30.96
CA GLU A 102 7.71 17.31 30.39
C GLU A 102 8.17 15.92 29.91
N GLU A 103 7.90 14.88 30.70
CA GLU A 103 8.18 13.49 30.32
C GLU A 103 7.39 13.09 29.07
N LEU A 104 6.08 13.41 29.06
CA LEU A 104 5.21 13.13 27.91
C LEU A 104 5.70 13.82 26.63
N ALA A 105 6.13 15.09 26.74
CA ALA A 105 6.70 15.81 25.61
C ALA A 105 8.04 15.19 25.15
N GLY A 106 8.86 14.72 26.08
CA GLY A 106 10.11 14.01 25.77
C GLY A 106 9.88 12.69 25.02
N VAL A 107 8.89 11.90 25.44
CA VAL A 107 8.51 10.64 24.75
C VAL A 107 7.94 10.95 23.37
N ALA A 108 7.06 11.95 23.23
CA ALA A 108 6.52 12.35 21.94
C ALA A 108 7.62 12.80 20.97
N ALA A 109 8.59 13.62 21.43
CA ALA A 109 9.73 14.06 20.64
C ALA A 109 10.65 12.88 20.24
N HIS A 110 10.82 11.89 21.13
CA HIS A 110 11.56 10.68 20.80
C HIS A 110 10.88 9.92 19.65
N VAL A 111 9.56 9.69 19.76
CA VAL A 111 8.77 9.01 18.72
C VAL A 111 8.84 9.77 17.41
N GLU A 112 8.69 11.10 17.43
CA GLU A 112 8.83 11.95 16.25
C GLU A 112 10.19 11.76 15.57
N SER A 113 11.28 11.77 16.34
CA SER A 113 12.63 11.54 15.81
C SER A 113 12.77 10.17 15.14
N GLN A 114 12.16 9.13 15.71
CA GLN A 114 12.19 7.80 15.10
C GLN A 114 11.36 7.74 13.81
N LEU A 115 10.15 8.31 13.81
CA LEU A 115 9.30 8.41 12.62
C LEU A 115 10.03 9.13 11.47
N LEU A 116 10.72 10.22 11.78
CA LEU A 116 11.54 10.95 10.81
C LEU A 116 12.68 10.09 10.23
N LYS A 117 13.38 9.31 11.06
CA LYS A 117 14.42 8.38 10.61
C LYS A 117 13.87 7.32 9.65
N HIS A 118 12.62 6.89 9.85
CA HIS A 118 11.93 5.94 9.00
C HIS A 118 11.19 6.60 7.82
N GLY A 119 11.44 7.88 7.52
CA GLY A 119 10.94 8.54 6.31
C GLY A 119 9.59 9.23 6.44
N ILE A 120 9.01 9.25 7.64
CA ILE A 120 7.71 9.87 7.94
C ILE A 120 7.96 11.32 8.36
N ARG A 121 7.82 12.25 7.41
CA ARG A 121 8.30 13.64 7.54
C ARG A 121 7.35 14.61 8.25
N GLN A 122 6.08 14.24 8.41
CA GLN A 122 5.05 15.06 9.07
C GLN A 122 4.10 14.16 9.89
N PRO A 123 4.60 13.49 10.94
CA PRO A 123 3.77 12.59 11.72
C PRO A 123 2.74 13.37 12.55
N ARG A 124 1.45 13.00 12.44
CA ARG A 124 0.39 13.55 13.30
C ARG A 124 0.38 12.79 14.63
N ILE A 125 1.10 13.26 15.65
CA ILE A 125 1.27 12.55 16.94
C ILE A 125 0.30 13.09 17.99
N PHE A 126 -0.44 12.19 18.64
CA PHE A 126 -1.43 12.51 19.69
C PHE A 126 -1.19 11.63 20.92
N PRO A 127 -0.67 12.20 22.01
CA PRO A 127 -0.70 11.56 23.31
C PRO A 127 -2.13 11.49 23.84
N VAL A 128 -2.59 10.29 24.16
CA VAL A 128 -3.94 10.06 24.68
C VAL A 128 -3.94 9.08 25.85
N SER A 129 -4.92 9.20 26.73
CA SER A 129 -5.33 8.15 27.63
C SER A 129 -6.72 7.67 27.23
N SER A 130 -6.81 6.55 26.52
CA SER A 130 -8.10 5.97 26.14
C SER A 130 -8.94 5.57 27.36
N LEU A 131 -8.28 5.17 28.46
CA LEU A 131 -8.92 4.83 29.73
C LEU A 131 -9.60 6.06 30.35
N LEU A 132 -8.83 7.12 30.63
CA LEU A 132 -9.38 8.34 31.23
C LEU A 132 -10.40 9.01 30.30
N GLY A 133 -10.18 8.93 28.98
CA GLY A 133 -11.13 9.43 27.99
C GLY A 133 -12.47 8.71 28.03
N LEU A 134 -12.47 7.38 28.15
CA LEU A 134 -13.68 6.58 28.27
C LEU A 134 -14.40 6.83 29.60
N GLU A 135 -13.66 6.87 30.71
CA GLU A 135 -14.23 7.17 32.04
C GLU A 135 -14.89 8.55 32.06
N ALA A 136 -14.23 9.56 31.49
CA ALA A 136 -14.77 10.90 31.38
C ALA A 136 -16.01 10.96 30.48
N GLU A 137 -16.06 10.23 29.37
CA GLU A 137 -17.24 10.16 28.49
C GLU A 137 -18.43 9.53 29.22
N LEU A 138 -18.21 8.42 29.93
CA LEU A 138 -19.23 7.74 30.71
C LEU A 138 -19.73 8.59 31.89
N ALA A 139 -18.87 9.42 32.47
CA ALA A 139 -19.20 10.35 33.54
C ALA A 139 -19.79 11.69 33.05
N GLY A 140 -19.79 11.96 31.74
CA GLY A 140 -20.15 13.27 31.19
C GLY A 140 -19.19 14.41 31.56
N ASP A 141 -17.94 14.08 31.90
CA ASP A 141 -16.91 15.05 32.28
C ASP A 141 -16.15 15.59 31.07
N ALA A 142 -16.61 16.76 30.58
CA ALA A 142 -15.97 17.44 29.46
C ALA A 142 -14.53 17.91 29.77
N ALA A 143 -14.17 18.14 31.04
CA ALA A 143 -12.81 18.54 31.40
C ALA A 143 -11.88 17.32 31.39
N GLY A 144 -12.30 16.20 31.98
CA GLY A 144 -11.60 14.92 31.91
C GLY A 144 -11.35 14.45 30.48
N ARG A 145 -12.33 14.60 29.58
CA ARG A 145 -12.17 14.25 28.16
C ARG A 145 -11.15 15.11 27.41
N ARG A 146 -11.00 16.38 27.78
CA ARG A 146 -9.93 17.24 27.23
C ARG A 146 -8.58 16.84 27.80
N ASN A 147 -8.51 16.61 29.11
CA ASN A 147 -7.27 16.26 29.80
C ASN A 147 -6.72 14.88 29.37
N SER A 148 -7.57 13.99 28.86
CA SER A 148 -7.13 12.70 28.31
C SER A 148 -6.49 12.81 26.91
N GLY A 149 -6.50 13.97 26.27
CA GLY A 149 -5.99 14.17 24.91
C GLY A 149 -6.91 13.66 23.79
N LEU A 150 -7.98 12.94 24.13
CA LEU A 150 -8.89 12.36 23.13
C LEU A 150 -9.65 13.43 22.34
N ALA A 151 -10.03 14.53 23.00
CA ALA A 151 -10.72 15.65 22.33
C ALA A 151 -9.87 16.30 21.23
N ASP A 152 -8.56 16.47 21.47
CA ASP A 152 -7.64 17.09 20.51
C ASP A 152 -7.40 16.17 19.31
N PHE A 153 -7.22 14.86 19.57
CA PHE A 153 -7.14 13.84 18.52
C PHE A 153 -8.40 13.82 17.65
N GLU A 154 -9.59 13.73 18.26
CA GLU A 154 -10.85 13.69 17.52
C GLU A 154 -11.10 14.96 16.69
N ALA A 155 -10.74 16.13 17.22
CA ALA A 155 -10.87 17.39 16.49
C ALA A 155 -9.97 17.40 15.25
N ALA A 156 -8.72 16.98 15.40
CA ALA A 156 -7.78 16.87 14.28
C ALA A 156 -8.23 15.83 13.24
N PHE A 157 -8.73 14.68 13.70
CA PHE A 157 -9.23 13.61 12.84
C PHE A 157 -10.50 14.02 12.07
N ARG A 158 -11.46 14.70 12.73
CA ARG A 158 -12.66 15.22 12.06
C ARG A 158 -12.33 16.27 11.02
N ARG A 159 -11.35 17.13 11.28
CA ARG A 159 -10.88 18.11 10.29
C ARG A 159 -10.28 17.41 9.06
N PHE A 160 -9.43 16.42 9.27
CA PHE A 160 -8.90 15.59 8.18
C PHE A 160 -10.02 14.92 7.37
N ALA A 161 -10.97 14.27 8.06
CA ALA A 161 -12.07 13.58 7.40
C ALA A 161 -13.02 14.53 6.64
N GLY A 162 -13.32 15.69 7.20
CA GLY A 162 -14.24 16.66 6.60
C GLY A 162 -13.61 17.52 5.51
N GLU A 163 -12.39 18.00 5.72
CA GLU A 163 -11.71 18.95 4.82
C GLU A 163 -10.81 18.23 3.82
N GLU A 164 -9.93 17.34 4.28
CA GLU A 164 -8.91 16.73 3.42
C GLU A 164 -9.52 15.62 2.55
N LEU A 165 -10.15 14.60 3.14
CA LEU A 165 -10.84 13.53 2.38
C LEU A 165 -12.02 14.08 1.58
N GLY A 166 -12.78 15.00 2.18
CA GLY A 166 -13.86 15.71 1.49
C GLY A 166 -13.36 16.44 0.25
N SER A 167 -12.22 17.15 0.34
CA SER A 167 -11.65 17.87 -0.81
C SER A 167 -11.19 16.92 -1.92
N LEU A 168 -10.64 15.76 -1.60
CA LEU A 168 -10.20 14.76 -2.59
C LEU A 168 -11.40 14.16 -3.33
N ALA A 169 -12.46 13.78 -2.59
CA ALA A 169 -13.70 13.32 -3.18
C ALA A 169 -14.35 14.40 -4.06
N LEU A 170 -14.36 15.66 -3.59
CA LEU A 170 -14.84 16.81 -4.35
C LEU A 170 -14.00 17.08 -5.59
N ALA A 171 -12.67 16.94 -5.53
CA ALA A 171 -11.80 17.11 -6.68
C ALA A 171 -12.04 16.02 -7.74
N SER A 172 -12.20 14.76 -7.31
CA SER A 172 -12.57 13.66 -8.19
C SER A 172 -13.94 13.88 -8.83
N ALA A 173 -14.94 14.26 -8.03
CA ALA A 173 -16.27 14.62 -8.53
C ALA A 173 -16.20 15.80 -9.51
N ARG A 174 -15.43 16.85 -9.20
CA ARG A 174 -15.24 18.02 -10.07
C ARG A 174 -14.62 17.60 -11.41
N LYS A 175 -13.62 16.72 -11.40
CA LYS A 175 -13.01 16.17 -12.62
C LYS A 175 -14.02 15.39 -13.46
N GLN A 176 -14.87 14.57 -12.83
CA GLN A 176 -15.97 13.89 -13.53
C GLN A 176 -17.01 14.89 -14.08
N LEU A 177 -17.28 15.97 -13.36
CA LEU A 177 -18.18 17.03 -13.85
C LEU A 177 -17.58 17.80 -15.04
N ASP A 178 -16.29 18.11 -14.98
CA ASP A 178 -15.55 18.76 -16.07
C ASP A 178 -15.59 17.91 -17.33
N ARG A 179 -15.39 16.59 -17.19
CA ARG A 179 -15.52 15.61 -18.27
C ARG A 179 -16.89 15.63 -18.94
N ILE A 180 -17.96 15.57 -18.15
CA ILE A 180 -19.33 15.56 -18.68
C ILE A 180 -19.60 16.89 -19.41
N GLY A 181 -19.12 18.01 -18.88
CA GLY A 181 -19.17 19.31 -19.54
C GLY A 181 -18.49 19.28 -20.92
N ALA A 182 -17.26 18.78 -20.99
CA ALA A 182 -16.53 18.64 -22.25
C ALA A 182 -17.27 17.76 -23.28
N ARG A 183 -17.95 16.69 -22.83
CA ARG A 183 -18.80 15.84 -23.69
C ARG A 183 -20.01 16.60 -24.24
N ILE A 184 -20.69 17.40 -23.40
CA ILE A 184 -21.84 18.22 -23.82
C ILE A 184 -21.38 19.28 -24.83
N ASP A 185 -20.26 19.94 -24.56
CA ASP A 185 -19.67 20.95 -25.45
C ASP A 185 -19.28 20.35 -26.80
N GLY A 186 -18.70 19.15 -26.80
CA GLY A 186 -18.40 18.39 -28.02
C GLY A 186 -19.64 18.04 -28.83
N LEU A 187 -20.72 17.58 -28.17
CA LEU A 187 -22.00 17.31 -28.83
C LEU A 187 -22.59 18.59 -29.43
N LEU A 188 -22.56 19.72 -28.71
CA LEU A 188 -23.02 21.01 -29.22
C LEU A 188 -22.21 21.52 -30.40
N GLY A 189 -20.87 21.40 -30.34
CA GLY A 189 -20.00 21.73 -31.46
C GLY A 189 -20.38 20.94 -32.71
N SER A 190 -20.53 19.62 -32.57
CA SER A 190 -20.96 18.76 -33.66
C SER A 190 -22.37 19.10 -34.17
N ALA A 191 -23.29 19.53 -33.29
CA ALA A 191 -24.66 19.87 -33.67
C ALA A 191 -24.75 21.03 -34.66
N SER A 192 -23.75 21.93 -34.65
CA SER A 192 -23.64 23.08 -35.55
C SER A 192 -23.03 22.77 -36.93
N GLU A 193 -22.43 21.59 -37.10
CA GLU A 193 -21.87 21.13 -38.38
C GLU A 193 -22.96 20.61 -39.33
N ASP A 194 -22.65 20.53 -40.62
CA ASP A 194 -23.56 19.89 -41.58
C ASP A 194 -23.72 18.38 -41.31
N ALA A 195 -24.77 17.79 -41.87
CA ALA A 195 -25.08 16.38 -41.63
C ALA A 195 -24.00 15.41 -42.14
N ALA A 196 -23.28 15.76 -43.21
CA ALA A 196 -22.26 14.91 -43.80
C ALA A 196 -20.98 14.92 -42.95
N SER A 197 -20.54 16.10 -42.48
CA SER A 197 -19.42 16.26 -41.54
C SER A 197 -19.64 15.50 -40.24
N ARG A 198 -20.83 15.59 -39.64
CA ARG A 198 -21.20 14.83 -38.43
C ARG A 198 -21.16 13.33 -38.63
N GLN A 199 -21.76 12.83 -39.71
CA GLN A 199 -21.78 11.40 -40.01
C GLN A 199 -20.37 10.87 -40.24
N ALA A 200 -19.52 11.63 -40.94
CA ALA A 200 -18.11 11.28 -41.14
C ALA A 200 -17.33 11.25 -39.81
N SER A 201 -17.54 12.23 -38.94
CA SER A 201 -16.92 12.28 -37.59
C SER A 201 -17.35 11.08 -36.73
N ALA A 202 -18.65 10.79 -36.66
CA ALA A 202 -19.16 9.63 -35.93
C ALA A 202 -18.62 8.31 -36.47
N SER A 203 -18.57 8.13 -37.80
CA SER A 203 -17.98 6.94 -38.43
C SER A 203 -16.47 6.83 -38.20
N ALA A 204 -15.74 7.93 -38.23
CA ALA A 204 -14.31 7.96 -37.94
C ALA A 204 -14.03 7.59 -36.48
N MET A 205 -14.81 8.12 -35.53
CA MET A 205 -14.71 7.78 -34.11
C MET A 205 -14.98 6.30 -33.86
N LEU A 206 -16.02 5.73 -34.48
CA LEU A 206 -16.34 4.30 -34.38
C LEU A 206 -15.22 3.42 -34.96
N GLY A 207 -14.69 3.79 -36.13
CA GLY A 207 -13.59 3.07 -36.76
C GLY A 207 -12.30 3.12 -35.92
N ALA A 208 -11.98 4.28 -35.35
CA ALA A 208 -10.84 4.46 -34.46
C ALA A 208 -11.00 3.65 -33.15
N ALA A 209 -12.22 3.62 -32.58
CA ALA A 209 -12.53 2.82 -31.41
C ALA A 209 -12.38 1.32 -31.66
N GLU A 210 -12.87 0.84 -32.80
CA GLU A 210 -12.76 -0.56 -33.20
C GLU A 210 -11.31 -0.97 -33.45
N ALA A 211 -10.53 -0.12 -34.15
CA ALA A 211 -9.12 -0.36 -34.38
C ALA A 211 -8.32 -0.42 -33.06
N LEU A 212 -8.61 0.47 -32.10
CA LEU A 212 -8.02 0.39 -30.75
C LEU A 212 -8.44 -0.88 -30.03
N ARG A 213 -9.72 -1.26 -30.13
CA ARG A 213 -10.23 -2.48 -29.52
C ARG A 213 -9.53 -3.71 -30.06
N GLU A 214 -9.40 -3.84 -31.38
CA GLU A 214 -8.68 -4.94 -32.01
C GLU A 214 -7.21 -4.95 -31.59
N ALA A 215 -6.54 -3.80 -31.58
CA ALA A 215 -5.14 -3.69 -31.21
C ALA A 215 -4.86 -4.12 -29.75
N TRP A 216 -5.71 -3.74 -28.80
CA TRP A 216 -5.56 -4.13 -27.40
C TRP A 216 -6.12 -5.52 -27.09
N SER A 217 -7.10 -6.01 -27.85
CA SER A 217 -7.60 -7.40 -27.73
C SER A 217 -6.62 -8.42 -28.29
N ALA A 218 -5.81 -8.05 -29.27
CA ALA A 218 -4.71 -8.88 -29.77
C ALA A 218 -3.54 -9.02 -28.76
N GLY A 219 -3.62 -8.31 -27.63
CA GLY A 219 -2.57 -8.20 -26.64
C GLY A 219 -1.64 -7.00 -26.94
N PRO A 220 -1.22 -6.24 -25.91
CA PRO A 220 -0.23 -5.19 -26.11
C PRO A 220 1.10 -5.80 -26.59
N PRO A 221 1.92 -5.05 -27.35
CA PRO A 221 3.25 -5.51 -27.72
C PRO A 221 4.05 -5.89 -26.47
N GLU A 222 4.79 -7.00 -26.51
CA GLU A 222 5.64 -7.44 -25.38
C GLU A 222 6.61 -6.33 -24.93
N ALA A 223 7.08 -5.52 -25.88
CA ALA A 223 7.91 -4.34 -25.62
C ALA A 223 7.24 -3.28 -24.72
N ALA A 224 5.91 -3.25 -24.62
CA ALA A 224 5.18 -2.27 -23.81
C ALA A 224 5.31 -2.55 -22.30
N ILE A 225 5.44 -3.82 -21.88
CA ILE A 225 5.62 -4.18 -20.47
C ILE A 225 7.08 -4.33 -20.07
N GLN A 226 7.99 -4.46 -21.04
CA GLN A 226 9.42 -4.63 -20.80
C GLN A 226 10.02 -3.63 -19.79
N PRO A 227 9.70 -2.32 -19.81
CA PRO A 227 10.21 -1.38 -18.81
C PRO A 227 9.83 -1.75 -17.37
N LEU A 228 8.62 -2.29 -17.16
CA LEU A 228 8.14 -2.72 -15.85
C LEU A 228 8.86 -4.00 -15.38
N VAL A 229 9.14 -4.92 -16.31
CA VAL A 229 9.90 -6.16 -16.02
C VAL A 229 11.36 -5.86 -15.69
N GLU A 230 11.94 -4.85 -16.33
CA GLU A 230 13.27 -4.31 -16.02
C GLU A 230 13.30 -3.66 -14.64
N GLU A 231 12.32 -2.78 -14.36
CA GLU A 231 12.16 -2.14 -13.04
C GLU A 231 12.02 -3.19 -11.93
N LEU A 232 11.23 -4.25 -12.14
CA LEU A 232 11.12 -5.38 -11.21
C LEU A 232 12.49 -6.01 -10.92
N GLY A 233 13.29 -6.25 -11.96
CA GLY A 233 14.63 -6.82 -11.81
C GLY A 233 15.55 -5.93 -10.97
N GLU A 234 15.54 -4.62 -11.24
CA GLU A 234 16.31 -3.63 -10.48
C GLU A 234 15.85 -3.55 -9.01
N GLN A 235 14.54 -3.52 -8.76
CA GLN A 235 13.97 -3.49 -7.43
C GLN A 235 14.40 -4.69 -6.58
N LEU A 236 14.29 -5.91 -7.14
CA LEU A 236 14.70 -7.14 -6.46
C LEU A 236 16.21 -7.18 -6.20
N TYR A 237 17.01 -6.68 -7.15
CA TYR A 237 18.46 -6.58 -6.99
C TYR A 237 18.85 -5.63 -5.85
N HIS A 238 18.27 -4.43 -5.83
CA HIS A 238 18.55 -3.44 -4.80
C HIS A 238 18.05 -3.88 -3.43
N MET A 239 16.88 -4.52 -3.38
CA MET A 239 16.36 -5.16 -2.17
C MET A 239 17.34 -6.18 -1.60
N ARG A 240 17.79 -7.14 -2.42
CA ARG A 240 18.75 -8.17 -2.01
C ARG A 240 20.00 -7.55 -1.39
N ARG A 241 20.54 -6.49 -2.02
CA ARG A 241 21.70 -5.75 -1.48
C ARG A 241 21.42 -5.10 -0.14
N ARG A 242 20.25 -4.46 0.06
CA ARG A 242 19.89 -3.84 1.35
C ARG A 242 19.86 -4.85 2.48
N VAL A 243 19.19 -6.00 2.28
CA VAL A 243 19.16 -7.06 3.29
C VAL A 243 20.57 -7.61 3.55
N GLN A 244 21.40 -7.73 2.51
CA GLN A 244 22.80 -8.13 2.66
C GLN A 244 23.61 -7.15 3.51
N TYR A 245 23.43 -5.84 3.33
CA TYR A 245 24.09 -4.84 4.18
C TYR A 245 23.66 -4.94 5.66
N ARG A 246 22.40 -5.30 5.93
CA ARG A 246 21.87 -5.51 7.29
C ARG A 246 22.19 -6.89 7.87
N PHE A 247 22.75 -7.82 7.08
CA PHE A 247 23.06 -9.18 7.53
C PHE A 247 23.91 -9.21 8.81
N GLY A 248 24.83 -8.26 8.96
CA GLY A 248 25.67 -8.15 10.15
C GLY A 248 24.87 -7.96 11.44
N GLU A 249 23.80 -7.19 11.41
CA GLU A 249 22.94 -6.94 12.57
C GLU A 249 22.14 -8.20 12.93
N HIS A 250 21.51 -8.83 11.92
CA HIS A 250 20.81 -10.12 12.08
C HIS A 250 21.71 -11.20 12.68
N PHE A 251 22.97 -11.29 12.23
CA PHE A 251 23.95 -12.23 12.77
C PHE A 251 24.26 -11.96 14.25
N MET A 252 24.50 -10.69 14.62
CA MET A 252 24.82 -10.32 15.99
C MET A 252 23.66 -10.54 16.95
N THR A 253 22.43 -10.33 16.49
CA THR A 253 21.21 -10.62 17.26
C THR A 253 21.04 -12.12 17.51
N ALA A 254 21.22 -12.94 16.47
CA ALA A 254 21.04 -14.39 16.57
C ALA A 254 22.18 -15.09 17.36
N PHE A 255 23.43 -14.67 17.17
CA PHE A 255 24.63 -15.26 17.80
C PHE A 255 25.15 -14.40 18.95
N HIS A 256 24.25 -14.02 19.87
CA HIS A 256 24.60 -13.13 20.98
C HIS A 256 25.28 -13.87 22.17
N PRO A 257 26.26 -13.24 22.87
CA PRO A 257 26.94 -13.85 24.02
C PRO A 257 26.03 -14.30 25.17
N SER A 258 24.85 -13.69 25.35
CA SER A 258 23.89 -14.10 26.38
C SER A 258 23.18 -15.42 26.07
N VAL A 259 23.11 -15.81 24.79
CA VAL A 259 22.48 -17.05 24.35
C VAL A 259 23.48 -18.19 24.38
N LEU A 260 24.72 -17.94 23.97
CA LEU A 260 25.80 -18.94 23.84
C LEU A 260 26.72 -18.95 25.07
N GLN A 261 26.13 -19.11 26.26
CA GLN A 261 26.87 -19.21 27.53
C GLN A 261 27.10 -20.67 27.93
N ASP A 262 28.22 -20.91 28.62
CA ASP A 262 28.54 -22.21 29.23
C ASP A 262 27.90 -22.30 30.63
N ASP A 263 26.57 -22.35 30.66
CA ASP A 263 25.74 -22.33 31.88
C ASP A 263 25.05 -23.68 32.18
N GLY A 264 25.50 -24.75 31.53
CA GLY A 264 24.94 -26.10 31.65
C GLY A 264 23.89 -26.46 30.59
N ARG A 265 23.48 -25.51 29.73
CA ARG A 265 22.63 -25.79 28.56
C ARG A 265 23.42 -26.49 27.43
N ASP A 266 22.70 -27.21 26.58
CA ASP A 266 23.30 -27.94 25.44
C ASP A 266 23.71 -26.98 24.32
N LEU A 267 24.98 -26.57 24.31
CA LEU A 267 25.56 -25.67 23.31
C LEU A 267 25.39 -26.14 21.85
N ARG A 268 25.29 -27.46 21.60
CA ARG A 268 25.04 -27.98 20.25
C ARG A 268 23.61 -27.70 19.78
N LYS A 269 22.64 -27.71 20.69
CA LYS A 269 21.26 -27.32 20.36
C LYS A 269 21.15 -25.80 20.24
N LEU A 270 21.83 -25.06 21.11
CA LEU A 270 21.81 -23.60 21.08
C LEU A 270 22.36 -23.04 19.77
N ILE A 271 23.49 -23.56 19.27
CA ILE A 271 24.06 -23.06 18.00
C ILE A 271 23.14 -23.35 16.79
N VAL A 272 22.40 -24.46 16.82
CA VAL A 272 21.37 -24.77 15.80
C VAL A 272 20.20 -23.81 15.94
N SER A 273 19.77 -23.48 17.15
CA SER A 273 18.74 -22.46 17.39
C SER A 273 19.17 -21.10 16.84
N CYS A 274 20.41 -20.66 17.12
CA CYS A 274 20.95 -19.40 16.57
C CYS A 274 20.93 -19.38 15.03
N TRP A 275 21.23 -20.51 14.38
CA TRP A 275 21.10 -20.61 12.92
C TRP A 275 19.65 -20.45 12.44
N LEU A 276 18.70 -21.12 13.10
CA LEU A 276 17.28 -21.00 12.76
C LEU A 276 16.76 -19.58 12.99
N ASP A 277 17.20 -18.92 14.06
CA ASP A 277 16.86 -17.52 14.37
C ASP A 277 17.46 -16.56 13.34
N LEU A 278 18.71 -16.76 12.92
CA LEU A 278 19.31 -15.99 11.83
C LEU A 278 18.55 -16.15 10.51
N LYS A 279 18.26 -17.41 10.14
CA LYS A 279 17.50 -17.75 8.92
C LYS A 279 16.13 -17.07 8.94
N ARG A 280 15.45 -17.09 10.09
CA ARG A 280 14.16 -16.43 10.31
C ARG A 280 14.27 -14.92 10.17
N GLY A 281 15.19 -14.27 10.89
CA GLY A 281 15.36 -12.81 10.83
C GLY A 281 15.70 -12.28 9.44
N VAL A 282 16.63 -12.93 8.73
CA VAL A 282 16.94 -12.59 7.33
C VAL A 282 15.74 -12.84 6.41
N GLY A 283 15.01 -13.93 6.66
CA GLY A 283 13.81 -14.27 5.90
C GLY A 283 12.69 -13.25 6.06
N GLU A 284 12.42 -12.82 7.28
CA GLU A 284 11.44 -11.79 7.61
C GLU A 284 11.79 -10.45 6.94
N ASP A 285 13.07 -10.04 6.97
CA ASP A 285 13.56 -8.81 6.30
C ASP A 285 13.35 -8.90 4.76
N LEU A 286 13.67 -10.05 4.15
CA LEU A 286 13.40 -10.30 2.72
C LEU A 286 11.92 -10.21 2.37
N GLN A 287 11.03 -10.83 3.16
CA GLN A 287 9.58 -10.77 2.92
C GLN A 287 9.04 -9.35 3.04
N GLN A 288 9.53 -8.61 4.02
CA GLN A 288 9.09 -7.25 4.29
C GLN A 288 9.50 -6.29 3.16
N GLU A 289 10.75 -6.36 2.71
CA GLU A 289 11.20 -5.61 1.55
C GLU A 289 10.44 -6.04 0.28
N LEU A 290 10.10 -7.32 0.16
CA LEU A 290 9.31 -7.83 -0.96
C LEU A 290 7.90 -7.25 -0.96
N ARG A 291 7.17 -7.23 0.16
CA ARG A 291 5.85 -6.57 0.26
C ARG A 291 5.90 -5.12 -0.25
N SER A 292 6.96 -4.41 0.16
CA SER A 292 7.18 -3.02 -0.23
C SER A 292 7.47 -2.86 -1.72
N ALA A 293 8.27 -3.76 -2.29
CA ALA A 293 8.50 -3.81 -3.74
C ALA A 293 7.20 -4.12 -4.50
N GLY A 294 6.34 -4.98 -3.98
CA GLY A 294 5.07 -5.36 -4.60
C GLY A 294 4.14 -4.17 -4.81
N LEU A 295 3.98 -3.37 -3.76
CA LEU A 295 3.17 -2.14 -3.85
C LEU A 295 3.76 -1.15 -4.88
N ARG A 296 5.08 -0.98 -4.91
CA ARG A 296 5.74 -0.14 -5.94
C ARG A 296 5.47 -0.66 -7.36
N MET A 297 5.46 -1.98 -7.56
CA MET A 297 5.15 -2.58 -8.86
C MET A 297 3.70 -2.40 -9.27
N GLU A 298 2.75 -2.50 -8.33
CA GLU A 298 1.33 -2.21 -8.60
C GLU A 298 1.12 -0.75 -9.01
N THR A 299 1.75 0.20 -8.31
CA THR A 299 1.70 1.63 -8.69
C THR A 299 2.36 1.87 -10.04
N ALA A 300 3.52 1.26 -10.30
CA ALA A 300 4.22 1.37 -11.58
C ALA A 300 3.37 0.81 -12.73
N LEU A 301 2.69 -0.33 -12.51
CA LEU A 301 1.76 -0.91 -13.47
C LEU A 301 0.59 0.05 -13.77
N GLY A 302 -0.05 0.61 -12.75
CA GLY A 302 -1.14 1.56 -12.93
C GLY A 302 -0.73 2.78 -13.78
N ARG A 303 0.46 3.33 -13.52
CA ARG A 303 1.03 4.42 -14.33
C ARG A 303 1.30 4.00 -15.78
N LEU A 304 1.83 2.79 -15.98
CA LEU A 304 2.10 2.26 -17.31
C LEU A 304 0.80 2.08 -18.10
N ILE A 305 -0.23 1.48 -17.50
CA ILE A 305 -1.55 1.32 -18.13
C ILE A 305 -2.11 2.69 -18.51
N GLY A 306 -2.12 3.64 -17.57
CA GLY A 306 -2.61 5.00 -17.83
C GLY A 306 -1.93 5.65 -19.03
N ARG A 307 -0.59 5.57 -19.11
CA ARG A 307 0.18 6.08 -20.25
C ARG A 307 -0.17 5.39 -21.57
N GLN A 308 -0.31 4.06 -21.57
CA GLN A 308 -0.67 3.31 -22.78
C GLN A 308 -2.07 3.68 -23.29
N VAL A 309 -3.00 3.91 -22.37
CA VAL A 309 -4.36 4.36 -22.69
C VAL A 309 -4.33 5.76 -23.29
N GLU A 310 -3.63 6.71 -22.66
CA GLU A 310 -3.46 8.08 -23.17
C GLU A 310 -2.81 8.09 -24.56
N ASP A 311 -1.69 7.36 -24.75
CA ASP A 311 -0.98 7.26 -26.03
C ASP A 311 -1.82 6.57 -27.11
N GLY A 312 -2.67 5.61 -26.73
CA GLY A 312 -3.61 4.94 -27.63
C GLY A 312 -4.71 5.88 -28.13
N ILE A 313 -5.38 6.56 -27.21
CA ILE A 313 -6.44 7.55 -27.51
C ILE A 313 -5.89 8.66 -28.41
N ALA A 314 -4.71 9.19 -28.08
CA ALA A 314 -4.05 10.23 -28.87
C ALA A 314 -3.75 9.76 -30.30
N ARG A 315 -3.16 8.57 -30.47
CA ARG A 315 -2.86 7.99 -31.80
C ARG A 315 -4.11 7.72 -32.64
N ALA A 316 -5.22 7.38 -31.98
CA ALA A 316 -6.50 7.14 -32.64
C ALA A 316 -7.24 8.43 -33.04
N GLY A 317 -6.68 9.62 -32.75
CA GLY A 317 -7.32 10.90 -33.06
C GLY A 317 -8.52 11.22 -32.16
N LEU A 318 -8.62 10.54 -31.01
CA LEU A 318 -9.71 10.68 -30.05
C LEU A 318 -9.40 11.72 -28.95
N GLY A 319 -8.46 12.64 -29.19
CA GLY A 319 -7.89 13.57 -28.19
C GLY A 319 -8.82 14.58 -27.52
N GLY A 320 -10.13 14.53 -27.80
CA GLY A 320 -11.17 15.27 -27.06
C GLY A 320 -12.10 14.38 -26.24
N PHE A 321 -11.90 13.06 -26.29
CA PHE A 321 -12.64 12.08 -25.51
C PHE A 321 -11.85 11.72 -24.26
N GLU A 322 -12.23 12.30 -23.13
CA GLU A 322 -11.65 11.91 -21.85
C GLU A 322 -12.22 10.55 -21.40
N THR A 323 -11.34 9.60 -21.08
CA THR A 323 -11.68 8.23 -20.60
C THR A 323 -11.45 8.05 -19.12
N GLU A 324 -12.32 7.32 -18.44
CA GLU A 324 -12.12 7.06 -17.01
C GLU A 324 -10.78 6.38 -16.78
N PRO A 325 -9.90 6.96 -15.93
CA PRO A 325 -8.61 6.35 -15.67
C PRO A 325 -8.85 4.93 -15.17
N PRO A 326 -8.06 3.95 -15.66
CA PRO A 326 -8.16 2.59 -15.17
C PRO A 326 -7.95 2.57 -13.66
N ALA A 327 -8.72 1.73 -12.96
CA ALA A 327 -8.48 1.50 -11.54
C ALA A 327 -7.09 0.89 -11.38
N ALA A 328 -6.38 1.25 -10.30
CA ALA A 328 -5.13 0.58 -10.00
C ALA A 328 -5.43 -0.89 -9.65
N PRO A 329 -4.88 -1.87 -10.39
CA PRO A 329 -5.19 -3.26 -10.12
C PRO A 329 -4.59 -3.67 -8.77
N SER A 330 -5.40 -4.33 -7.93
CA SER A 330 -4.89 -5.01 -6.73
C SER A 330 -4.52 -6.43 -7.12
N LEU A 331 -3.22 -6.72 -7.18
CA LEU A 331 -2.72 -7.96 -7.76
C LEU A 331 -2.51 -9.06 -6.73
N GLY A 332 -2.43 -8.71 -5.44
CA GLY A 332 -2.09 -9.65 -4.37
C GLY A 332 -0.82 -10.40 -4.72
N LEU A 333 0.25 -9.66 -5.08
CA LEU A 333 1.52 -10.25 -5.50
C LEU A 333 2.03 -11.21 -4.42
N PRO A 334 2.44 -12.44 -4.79
CA PRO A 334 2.73 -13.47 -3.80
C PRO A 334 4.02 -13.14 -3.05
N VAL A 335 3.96 -13.24 -1.72
CA VAL A 335 5.11 -13.06 -0.81
C VAL A 335 5.34 -14.37 -0.03
N PRO A 336 5.80 -15.44 -0.70
CA PRO A 336 6.05 -16.72 -0.03
C PRO A 336 7.17 -16.59 1.02
N GLU A 337 7.22 -17.53 1.96
CA GLU A 337 8.30 -17.59 2.94
C GLU A 337 9.63 -17.95 2.26
N PRO A 338 10.69 -17.15 2.45
CA PRO A 338 12.01 -17.52 1.98
C PRO A 338 12.54 -18.68 2.82
N PHE A 339 13.39 -19.49 2.21
CA PHE A 339 14.12 -20.56 2.87
C PHE A 339 13.30 -21.73 3.46
N GLY A 340 12.02 -21.88 3.11
CA GLY A 340 11.18 -22.99 3.59
C GLY A 340 11.72 -24.39 3.26
N SER A 341 12.52 -24.52 2.20
CA SER A 341 13.17 -25.77 1.75
C SER A 341 14.68 -25.84 2.02
N GLY A 342 15.22 -24.90 2.80
CA GLY A 342 16.65 -24.75 3.04
C GLY A 342 17.11 -23.31 2.79
N PRO A 343 18.38 -22.96 3.06
CA PRO A 343 19.47 -23.89 3.27
C PRO A 343 19.42 -24.50 4.67
N ASP A 344 19.59 -25.82 4.75
CA ASP A 344 19.79 -26.51 6.01
C ASP A 344 21.27 -26.63 6.27
N TRP A 345 21.71 -26.15 7.44
CA TRP A 345 23.09 -26.29 7.85
C TRP A 345 23.21 -27.49 8.79
N ASP A 346 24.05 -28.46 8.39
CA ASP A 346 24.38 -29.59 9.26
C ASP A 346 24.93 -29.07 10.61
N GLY A 347 24.26 -29.46 11.71
CA GLY A 347 24.67 -29.11 13.07
C GLY A 347 26.12 -29.52 13.39
N ARG A 348 26.69 -30.51 12.70
CA ARG A 348 28.12 -30.86 12.80
C ARG A 348 29.02 -29.76 12.25
N LYS A 349 28.66 -29.14 11.11
CA LYS A 349 29.42 -28.04 10.51
C LYS A 349 29.33 -26.77 11.37
N LEU A 350 28.13 -26.43 11.84
CA LEU A 350 27.91 -25.34 12.80
C LEU A 350 28.79 -25.52 14.05
N TRP A 351 28.81 -26.74 14.61
CA TRP A 351 29.64 -27.04 15.77
C TRP A 351 31.15 -26.93 15.50
N GLN A 352 31.61 -27.35 14.30
CA GLN A 352 33.02 -27.24 13.91
C GLN A 352 33.50 -25.80 13.81
N ALA A 353 32.62 -24.89 13.37
CA ALA A 353 32.88 -23.45 13.32
C ALA A 353 32.82 -22.80 14.71
N PHE A 354 31.83 -23.19 15.53
CA PHE A 354 31.66 -22.66 16.89
C PHE A 354 32.78 -23.10 17.86
N ARG A 355 32.97 -24.42 18.01
CA ARG A 355 33.89 -25.11 18.95
C ARG A 355 33.65 -24.84 20.43
N SER A 356 33.75 -23.59 20.87
CA SER A 356 33.50 -23.15 22.24
C SER A 356 33.18 -21.65 22.27
N PRO A 357 32.46 -21.15 23.30
CA PRO A 357 32.16 -19.71 23.41
C PRO A 357 33.42 -18.84 23.33
N LYS A 358 34.51 -19.26 23.99
CA LYS A 358 35.80 -18.56 23.97
C LYS A 358 36.41 -18.50 22.57
N HIS A 359 36.39 -19.61 21.83
CA HIS A 359 36.88 -19.63 20.45
C HIS A 359 36.01 -18.77 19.53
N PHE A 360 34.70 -18.77 19.75
CA PHE A 360 33.74 -18.07 18.91
C PHE A 360 33.80 -16.55 19.08
N PHE A 361 33.79 -16.06 20.33
CA PHE A 361 33.72 -14.61 20.62
C PHE A 361 35.09 -13.92 20.75
N GLU A 362 36.14 -14.62 21.19
CA GLU A 362 37.47 -14.00 21.44
C GLU A 362 38.48 -14.26 20.31
N ARG A 363 38.15 -15.08 19.31
CA ARG A 363 39.00 -15.37 18.14
C ARG A 363 38.23 -15.16 16.83
N GLU A 364 38.76 -15.65 15.70
CA GLU A 364 38.17 -15.49 14.36
C GLU A 364 36.95 -16.39 14.08
N GLY A 365 36.48 -17.20 15.05
CA GLY A 365 35.39 -18.16 14.85
C GLY A 365 34.07 -17.51 14.43
N SER A 366 33.70 -16.39 15.05
CA SER A 366 32.50 -15.62 14.71
C SER A 366 32.54 -15.03 13.30
N ALA A 367 33.68 -14.44 12.91
CA ALA A 367 33.84 -13.85 11.58
C ALA A 367 33.79 -14.89 10.45
N ALA A 368 34.43 -16.04 10.65
CA ALA A 368 34.39 -17.15 9.68
C ALA A 368 32.97 -17.70 9.51
N LEU A 369 32.27 -17.95 10.62
CA LEU A 369 30.87 -18.43 10.57
C LEU A 369 29.96 -17.40 9.91
N LYS A 370 30.12 -16.11 10.22
CA LYS A 370 29.35 -15.02 9.62
C LYS A 370 29.48 -15.02 8.09
N ASN A 371 30.70 -15.06 7.57
CA ASN A 371 30.93 -15.02 6.12
C ASN A 371 30.35 -16.26 5.41
N GLU A 372 30.47 -17.45 6.00
CA GLU A 372 29.88 -18.68 5.43
C GLU A 372 28.35 -18.65 5.48
N ALA A 373 27.78 -18.20 6.60
CA ALA A 373 26.34 -18.03 6.78
C ALA A 373 25.75 -17.04 5.76
N GLU A 374 26.43 -15.92 5.54
CA GLU A 374 26.05 -14.92 4.54
C GLU A 374 26.03 -15.54 3.14
N ALA A 375 27.12 -16.20 2.74
CA ALA A 375 27.21 -16.81 1.42
C ALA A 375 26.08 -17.84 1.17
N VAL A 376 25.83 -18.71 2.16
CA VAL A 376 24.81 -19.77 2.08
C VAL A 376 23.40 -19.18 1.99
N LEU A 377 23.05 -18.21 2.86
CA LEU A 377 21.72 -17.61 2.86
C LEU A 377 21.47 -16.78 1.60
N PHE A 378 22.44 -15.98 1.14
CA PHE A 378 22.23 -15.13 -0.03
C PHE A 378 22.27 -15.91 -1.35
N GLN A 379 22.94 -17.05 -1.42
CA GLN A 379 22.81 -17.98 -2.56
C GLN A 379 21.40 -18.59 -2.63
N ALA A 380 20.85 -18.98 -1.49
CA ALA A 380 19.46 -19.46 -1.44
C ALA A 380 18.46 -18.33 -1.74
N ALA A 381 18.73 -17.11 -1.26
CA ALA A 381 17.93 -15.94 -1.55
C ALA A 381 17.91 -15.63 -3.05
N ASP A 382 19.03 -15.76 -3.77
CA ASP A 382 19.06 -15.56 -5.23
C ASP A 382 18.14 -16.53 -5.97
N THR A 383 18.14 -17.80 -5.56
CA THR A 383 17.28 -18.83 -6.16
C THR A 383 15.81 -18.51 -5.89
N TRP A 384 15.50 -18.11 -4.65
CA TRP A 384 14.16 -17.69 -4.27
C TRP A 384 13.69 -16.45 -5.04
N LEU A 385 14.54 -15.41 -5.12
CA LEU A 385 14.25 -14.17 -5.84
C LEU A 385 14.09 -14.37 -7.35
N ALA A 386 14.80 -15.31 -7.95
CA ALA A 386 14.60 -15.68 -9.35
C ALA A 386 13.18 -16.23 -9.57
N GLY A 387 12.69 -17.09 -8.67
CA GLY A 387 11.31 -17.59 -8.69
C GLY A 387 10.26 -16.50 -8.48
N ILE A 388 10.52 -15.57 -7.56
CA ILE A 388 9.67 -14.38 -7.35
C ILE A 388 9.61 -13.53 -8.61
N ARG A 389 10.76 -13.22 -9.22
CA ARG A 389 10.85 -12.41 -10.44
C ARG A 389 9.99 -13.01 -11.55
N GLN A 390 10.09 -14.32 -11.76
CA GLN A 390 9.28 -15.01 -12.76
C GLN A 390 7.78 -14.90 -12.44
N ALA A 391 7.37 -15.30 -11.24
CA ALA A 391 5.97 -15.30 -10.84
C ALA A 391 5.33 -13.90 -10.88
N TRP A 392 6.09 -12.87 -10.48
CA TRP A 392 5.63 -11.49 -10.51
C TRP A 392 5.57 -10.94 -11.93
N ALA A 393 6.57 -11.22 -12.78
CA ALA A 393 6.53 -10.80 -14.18
C ALA A 393 5.31 -11.39 -14.91
N GLU A 394 5.02 -12.68 -14.71
CA GLU A 394 3.85 -13.34 -15.29
C GLU A 394 2.54 -12.69 -14.82
N ARG A 395 2.40 -12.40 -13.52
CA ARG A 395 1.20 -11.74 -12.97
C ARG A 395 1.04 -10.30 -13.44
N LEU A 396 2.14 -9.53 -13.49
CA LEU A 396 2.13 -8.15 -13.98
C LEU A 396 1.74 -8.12 -15.46
N ALA A 397 2.26 -9.06 -16.27
CA ALA A 397 1.89 -9.20 -17.68
C ALA A 397 0.42 -9.53 -17.88
N ALA A 398 -0.09 -10.55 -17.17
CA ALA A 398 -1.49 -10.92 -17.25
C ALA A 398 -2.42 -9.78 -16.83
N ALA A 399 -2.06 -9.03 -15.76
CA ALA A 399 -2.85 -7.90 -15.31
C ALA A 399 -2.80 -6.72 -16.28
N PHE A 400 -1.62 -6.41 -16.82
CA PHE A 400 -1.46 -5.36 -17.82
C PHE A 400 -2.31 -5.64 -19.07
N GLU A 401 -2.27 -6.86 -19.59
CA GLU A 401 -3.08 -7.29 -20.72
C GLU A 401 -4.57 -7.24 -20.40
N GLY A 402 -4.99 -7.81 -19.27
CA GLY A 402 -6.38 -7.86 -18.85
C GLY A 402 -7.00 -6.46 -18.65
N GLU A 403 -6.26 -5.54 -18.03
CA GLU A 403 -6.72 -4.16 -17.84
C GLU A 403 -6.80 -3.39 -19.16
N LEU A 404 -5.82 -3.56 -20.07
CA LEU A 404 -5.91 -2.93 -21.38
C LEU A 404 -7.09 -3.45 -22.20
N GLN A 405 -7.36 -4.75 -22.17
CA GLN A 405 -8.55 -5.34 -22.80
C GLN A 405 -9.85 -4.79 -22.19
N ALA A 406 -9.91 -4.69 -20.85
CA ALA A 406 -11.07 -4.12 -20.16
C ALA A 406 -11.29 -2.64 -20.53
N VAL A 407 -10.22 -1.85 -20.58
CA VAL A 407 -10.27 -0.45 -21.06
C VAL A 407 -10.73 -0.40 -22.51
N ALA A 408 -10.25 -1.29 -23.37
CA ALA A 408 -10.63 -1.35 -24.78
C ALA A 408 -12.14 -1.56 -24.96
N VAL A 409 -12.70 -2.52 -24.22
CA VAL A 409 -14.13 -2.82 -24.24
C VAL A 409 -14.94 -1.63 -23.73
N ARG A 410 -14.53 -1.03 -22.61
CA ARG A 410 -15.20 0.14 -22.03
C ARG A 410 -15.16 1.32 -22.99
N LEU A 411 -13.99 1.65 -23.52
CA LEU A 411 -13.79 2.76 -24.47
C LEU A 411 -14.64 2.59 -25.73
N SER A 412 -14.62 1.40 -26.32
CA SER A 412 -15.44 1.07 -27.49
C SER A 412 -16.94 1.27 -27.21
N SER A 413 -17.41 0.82 -26.05
CA SER A 413 -18.80 1.01 -25.64
C SER A 413 -19.16 2.49 -25.42
N GLU A 414 -18.31 3.26 -24.73
CA GLU A 414 -18.56 4.67 -24.48
C GLU A 414 -18.54 5.51 -25.78
N LEU A 415 -17.60 5.22 -26.69
CA LEU A 415 -17.53 5.88 -27.99
C LEU A 415 -18.71 5.52 -28.89
N ALA A 416 -19.17 4.27 -28.86
CA ALA A 416 -20.37 3.87 -29.60
C ALA A 416 -21.61 4.64 -29.11
N ALA A 417 -21.76 4.80 -27.80
CA ALA A 417 -22.83 5.60 -27.21
C ALA A 417 -22.71 7.09 -27.60
N TYR A 418 -21.49 7.64 -27.56
CA TYR A 418 -21.23 9.02 -27.98
C TYR A 418 -21.53 9.26 -29.46
N ALA A 419 -21.07 8.36 -30.35
CA ALA A 419 -21.30 8.42 -31.78
C ALA A 419 -22.79 8.28 -32.14
N ASP A 420 -23.54 7.41 -31.45
CA ASP A 420 -25.00 7.34 -31.61
C ASP A 420 -25.67 8.64 -31.14
N GLY A 421 -25.15 9.26 -30.08
CA GLY A 421 -25.59 10.60 -29.64
C GLY A 421 -25.39 11.67 -30.71
N VAL A 422 -24.19 11.75 -31.31
CA VAL A 422 -23.89 12.66 -32.42
C VAL A 422 -24.81 12.40 -33.62
N ARG A 423 -25.07 11.13 -33.94
CA ARG A 423 -25.96 10.74 -35.04
C ARG A 423 -27.43 11.08 -34.75
N ARG A 424 -27.96 10.83 -33.55
CA ARG A 424 -29.34 11.18 -33.18
C ARG A 424 -29.60 12.68 -33.17
N ALA A 425 -28.56 13.49 -32.96
CA ALA A 425 -28.64 14.93 -33.15
C ALA A 425 -28.99 15.35 -34.59
N LEU A 426 -28.79 14.47 -35.59
CA LEU A 426 -29.24 14.66 -36.97
C LEU A 426 -30.75 14.54 -37.14
N GLU A 427 -31.40 13.69 -36.35
CA GLU A 427 -32.76 13.21 -36.59
C GLU A 427 -33.80 13.90 -35.70
N THR A 428 -33.37 14.62 -34.67
CA THR A 428 -34.26 15.18 -33.64
C THR A 428 -34.33 16.71 -33.72
N PRO A 429 -35.37 17.29 -34.35
CA PRO A 429 -35.59 18.73 -34.34
C PRO A 429 -35.63 19.27 -32.91
N GLY A 430 -34.86 20.34 -32.63
CA GLY A 430 -34.82 20.97 -31.32
C GLY A 430 -33.86 20.36 -30.30
N LEU A 431 -33.12 19.30 -30.64
CA LEU A 431 -32.10 18.73 -29.73
C LEU A 431 -31.01 19.75 -29.37
N GLU A 432 -30.64 20.64 -30.30
CA GLU A 432 -29.67 21.71 -30.02
C GLU A 432 -30.17 22.66 -28.91
N VAL A 433 -31.46 22.96 -28.89
CA VAL A 433 -32.08 23.78 -27.83
C VAL A 433 -32.06 23.02 -26.49
N ALA A 434 -32.34 21.71 -26.52
CA ALA A 434 -32.28 20.87 -25.33
C ALA A 434 -30.84 20.73 -24.79
N LEU A 435 -29.84 20.57 -25.66
CA LEU A 435 -28.42 20.49 -25.29
C LEU A 435 -27.90 21.83 -24.76
N ARG A 436 -28.29 22.97 -25.36
CA ARG A 436 -27.96 24.31 -24.84
C ARG A 436 -28.59 24.54 -23.46
N ARG A 437 -29.82 24.08 -23.25
CA ARG A 437 -30.47 24.12 -21.93
C ARG A 437 -29.74 23.24 -20.93
N LEU A 438 -29.38 22.01 -21.31
CA LEU A 438 -28.60 21.10 -20.49
C LEU A 438 -27.24 21.72 -20.13
N GLN A 439 -26.53 22.33 -21.08
CA GLN A 439 -25.27 23.03 -20.85
C GLN A 439 -25.44 24.21 -19.88
N SER A 440 -26.52 24.98 -20.02
CA SER A 440 -26.84 26.08 -19.10
C SER A 440 -27.10 25.56 -17.69
N ASP A 441 -27.98 24.55 -17.54
CA ASP A 441 -28.29 23.90 -16.27
C ASP A 441 -27.02 23.29 -15.65
N TRP A 442 -26.12 22.74 -16.47
CA TRP A 442 -24.82 22.20 -16.08
C TRP A 442 -23.86 23.27 -15.56
N GLN A 443 -23.78 24.42 -16.23
CA GLN A 443 -22.96 25.55 -15.77
C GLN A 443 -23.49 26.14 -14.46
N HIS A 444 -24.81 26.19 -14.27
CA HIS A 444 -25.43 26.55 -12.99
C HIS A 444 -25.01 25.58 -11.87
N LEU A 445 -25.19 24.27 -12.07
CA LEU A 445 -24.71 23.24 -11.13
C LEU A 445 -23.22 23.36 -10.78
N LYS A 446 -22.37 23.64 -11.77
CA LYS A 446 -20.90 23.74 -11.59
C LYS A 446 -20.46 25.01 -10.87
N SER A 447 -21.23 26.10 -10.99
CA SER A 447 -20.97 27.39 -10.35
C SER A 447 -21.46 27.46 -8.90
N GLY A 448 -22.29 26.51 -8.46
CA GLY A 448 -22.76 26.43 -7.08
C GLY A 448 -23.73 27.55 -6.67
N VAL A 449 -24.33 28.25 -7.66
CA VAL A 449 -25.32 29.32 -7.47
C VAL A 449 -26.72 28.79 -7.70
#